data_AF-A0A0N4Y7B6-F1
#
_entry.id   AF-A0A0N4Y7B6-F1
#
_cell.length_a   1.000
_cell.length_b   1.000
_cell.length_c   1.000
_cell.angle_alpha   90.00
_cell.angle_beta   90.00
_cell.angle_gamma   90.00
#
_symmetry.space_group_name_H-M   'P 1'
#
loop_
_entity.id
_entity.type
_entity.pdbx_description
1 polymer ?
#
loop_
_entity_poly.entity_id
_entity_poly.type
_entity_poly.pdbx_seq_one_letter_code
_entity_poly.pdbx_strand_id
1 'polypeptide(L)'
;MCNVFKWAGQYFKQIRGLAMGQRLAPVLAVVFMSKIEAPLLLRHPILFCYVITSKQSSMYCRYIDDCFVACSTQPEMDTCFKILNEQSQHIRFTREQPTEGWLAFLNVQAQLSQMRFHTRWKT
;
A
#
# COMPACT_ATOMS: atom_id res chain seq x y z
N MET A 1 -3.35 -27.25 4.13
CA MET A 1 -4.50 -26.86 3.28
C MET A 1 -4.03 -26.83 1.84
N CYS A 2 -4.68 -27.55 0.93
CA CYS A 2 -4.34 -27.56 -0.50
C CYS A 2 -5.26 -26.56 -1.21
N ASN A 3 -4.72 -25.41 -1.66
CA ASN A 3 -5.48 -24.45 -2.45
C ASN A 3 -5.60 -25.00 -3.88
N VAL A 4 -6.74 -25.60 -4.20
CA VAL A 4 -7.06 -26.14 -5.52
C VAL A 4 -8.22 -25.35 -6.11
N PHE A 5 -8.11 -24.94 -7.37
CA PHE A 5 -9.18 -24.24 -8.10
C PHE A 5 -9.45 -24.93 -9.44
N LYS A 6 -10.67 -24.78 -9.96
CA LYS A 6 -11.08 -25.33 -11.26
C LYS A 6 -11.12 -24.21 -12.29
N TRP A 7 -10.44 -24.42 -13.42
CA TRP A 7 -10.44 -23.51 -14.56
C TRP A 7 -10.50 -24.31 -15.85
N ALA A 8 -11.33 -23.90 -16.81
CA ALA A 8 -11.49 -24.59 -18.09
C ALA A 8 -11.71 -26.12 -17.97
N GLY A 9 -12.45 -26.56 -16.95
CA GLY A 9 -12.72 -27.98 -16.70
C GLY A 9 -11.60 -28.76 -16.01
N GLN A 10 -10.40 -28.18 -15.85
CA GLN A 10 -9.24 -28.80 -15.22
C GLN A 10 -8.99 -28.27 -13.80
N TYR A 11 -8.36 -29.09 -12.97
CA TYR A 11 -8.00 -28.73 -11.60
C TYR A 11 -6.54 -28.27 -11.54
N PHE A 12 -6.32 -27.14 -10.90
CA PHE A 12 -5.00 -26.55 -10.70
C PHE A 12 -4.75 -26.37 -9.22
N LYS A 13 -3.51 -26.65 -8.80
CA LYS A 13 -3.05 -26.36 -7.44
C LYS A 13 -2.35 -25.01 -7.45
N GLN A 14 -2.76 -24.12 -6.56
CA GLN A 14 -2.02 -22.90 -6.30
C GLN A 14 -0.70 -23.24 -5.60
N ILE A 15 0.40 -22.97 -6.28
CA ILE A 15 1.75 -23.30 -5.83
C ILE A 15 2.26 -22.24 -4.83
N ARG A 16 1.77 -21.00 -4.94
CA ARG A 16 2.29 -19.85 -4.21
C ARG A 16 1.23 -18.77 -3.96
N GLY A 17 1.40 -18.03 -2.86
CA GLY A 17 0.49 -16.96 -2.45
C GLY A 17 -0.70 -17.48 -1.65
N LEU A 18 -1.61 -16.57 -1.32
CA LEU A 18 -2.86 -16.88 -0.63
C LEU A 18 -3.99 -16.97 -1.65
N ALA A 19 -4.89 -17.93 -1.49
CA ALA A 19 -6.05 -18.01 -2.38
C ALA A 19 -7.07 -16.93 -1.97
N MET A 20 -7.51 -16.13 -2.93
CA MET A 20 -8.64 -15.22 -2.71
C MET A 20 -9.88 -16.03 -2.30
N GLY A 21 -10.63 -15.52 -1.31
CA GLY A 21 -11.79 -16.21 -0.74
C GLY A 21 -11.50 -17.10 0.47
N GLN A 22 -10.22 -17.32 0.83
CA GLN A 22 -9.92 -17.95 2.13
C GLN A 22 -10.18 -16.98 3.28
N ARG A 23 -10.84 -17.44 4.34
CA ARG A 23 -11.16 -16.61 5.52
C ARG A 23 -9.93 -16.02 6.20
N LEU A 24 -8.80 -16.72 6.16
CA LEU A 24 -7.54 -16.27 6.75
C LEU A 24 -6.65 -15.48 5.78
N ALA A 25 -6.94 -15.48 4.48
CA ALA A 25 -6.10 -14.81 3.49
C ALA A 25 -5.95 -13.30 3.76
N PRO A 26 -7.02 -12.53 4.10
CA PRO A 26 -6.86 -11.11 4.40
C PRO A 26 -5.93 -10.84 5.58
N VAL A 27 -6.07 -11.62 6.67
CA VAL A 27 -5.24 -11.46 7.87
C VAL A 27 -3.78 -11.79 7.57
N LEU A 28 -3.53 -12.89 6.86
CA LEU A 28 -2.17 -13.28 6.48
C LEU A 28 -1.54 -12.28 5.49
N ALA A 29 -2.32 -11.71 4.58
CA ALA A 29 -1.87 -10.65 3.68
C ALA A 29 -1.48 -9.39 4.46
N VAL A 30 -2.30 -8.96 5.43
CA VAL A 30 -2.02 -7.82 6.31
C VAL A 30 -0.72 -8.02 7.10
N VAL A 31 -0.51 -9.21 7.67
CA VAL A 31 0.73 -9.54 8.41
C VAL A 31 1.94 -9.55 7.48
N PHE A 32 1.80 -10.12 6.27
CA PHE A 32 2.88 -10.16 5.29
C PHE A 32 3.27 -8.76 4.79
N MET A 33 2.28 -7.92 4.47
CA MET A 33 2.52 -6.52 4.08
C MET A 33 3.15 -5.72 5.23
N SER A 34 2.69 -5.92 6.47
CA SER A 34 3.31 -5.27 7.65
C SER A 34 4.80 -5.63 7.80
N LYS A 35 5.20 -6.88 7.50
CA LYS A 35 6.60 -7.29 7.51
C LYS A 35 7.41 -6.61 6.39
N ILE A 36 6.82 -6.46 5.20
CA ILE A 36 7.45 -5.74 4.07
C ILE A 36 7.58 -4.24 4.38
N GLU A 37 6.64 -3.66 5.10
CA GLU A 37 6.63 -2.25 5.47
C GLU A 37 7.56 -1.93 6.64
N ALA A 38 7.90 -2.93 7.47
CA ALA A 38 8.71 -2.74 8.68
C ALA A 38 10.04 -1.97 8.46
N PRO A 39 10.83 -2.23 7.39
CA PRO A 39 12.04 -1.46 7.12
C PRO A 39 11.78 0.01 6.82
N LEU A 40 10.63 0.37 6.22
CA LEU A 40 10.24 1.77 6.05
C LEU A 40 9.90 2.41 7.40
N LEU A 41 9.15 1.69 8.25
CA LEU A 41 8.77 2.15 9.58
C LEU A 41 10.00 2.38 10.48
N LEU A 42 11.06 1.59 10.31
CA LEU A 42 12.30 1.68 11.08
C LEU A 42 13.26 2.77 10.59
N ARG A 43 13.21 3.16 9.31
CA ARG A 43 14.28 3.96 8.67
C ARG A 43 14.31 5.44 9.07
N HIS A 44 13.40 5.90 9.94
CA HIS A 44 13.33 7.30 10.32
C HIS A 44 13.36 8.34 9.17
N PRO A 45 12.55 8.18 8.11
CA PRO A 45 11.86 9.32 7.52
C PRO A 45 10.40 9.31 8.00
N ILE A 46 10.19 9.16 9.32
CA ILE A 46 8.84 9.30 9.92
C ILE A 46 8.58 10.76 10.19
N LEU A 47 8.50 11.47 9.09
CA LEU A 47 7.55 12.54 9.01
C LEU A 47 6.24 11.85 8.62
N PHE A 48 5.50 11.47 9.67
CA PHE A 48 4.14 10.93 9.70
C PHE A 48 3.87 9.47 9.31
N CYS A 49 3.86 8.65 10.36
CA CYS A 49 2.89 7.57 10.51
C CYS A 49 2.59 7.40 12.00
N TYR A 50 2.14 8.46 12.66
CA TYR A 50 1.43 8.37 13.92
C TYR A 50 0.42 9.52 13.94
N VAL A 51 -0.85 9.14 14.01
CA VAL A 51 -2.01 9.85 14.59
C VAL A 51 -2.00 11.38 14.53
N ILE A 52 -3.09 11.93 13.99
CA ILE A 52 -3.59 13.29 14.20
C ILE A 52 -3.33 13.73 15.65
N THR A 53 -2.21 14.37 15.95
CA THR A 53 -2.04 15.35 17.03
C THR A 53 -0.67 16.01 16.85
N SER A 54 -0.71 17.24 16.33
CA SER A 54 0.31 18.29 16.48
C SER A 54 1.67 18.10 15.77
N LYS A 55 1.85 18.94 14.76
CA LYS A 55 3.07 19.27 13.99
C LYS A 55 3.54 18.27 12.95
N GLN A 56 3.68 18.83 11.75
CA GLN A 56 3.91 18.21 10.45
C GLN A 56 2.64 17.56 9.86
N SER A 57 2.59 17.15 8.58
CA SER A 57 1.38 16.56 7.97
C SER A 57 1.80 15.52 6.93
N SER A 58 1.80 14.24 7.27
CA SER A 58 1.75 13.17 6.25
C SER A 58 0.65 12.17 6.66
N MET A 59 0.08 11.40 5.75
CA MET A 59 -0.91 10.40 6.14
C MET A 59 -0.47 9.10 5.52
N TYR A 60 -0.44 8.05 6.33
CA TYR A 60 -0.25 6.69 5.86
C TYR A 60 -1.56 5.94 6.09
N CYS A 61 -2.25 5.64 5.00
CA CYS A 61 -3.47 4.84 5.00
C CYS A 61 -3.19 3.58 4.20
N ARG A 62 -3.48 2.42 4.79
CA ARG A 62 -3.38 1.14 4.09
C ARG A 62 -4.72 0.42 4.09
N TYR A 63 -5.11 -0.04 2.91
CA TYR A 63 -6.24 -0.93 2.71
C TYR A 63 -5.74 -2.22 2.08
N ILE A 64 -5.45 -3.21 2.93
CA ILE A 64 -4.86 -4.51 2.57
C ILE A 64 -3.56 -4.35 1.75
N ASP A 65 -3.68 -4.29 0.43
CA ASP A 65 -2.62 -4.18 -0.56
C ASP A 65 -2.42 -2.74 -1.10
N ASP A 66 -3.42 -1.87 -0.98
CA ASP A 66 -3.32 -0.47 -1.39
C ASP A 66 -2.73 0.40 -0.26
N CYS A 67 -1.66 1.12 -0.54
CA CYS A 67 -1.02 2.05 0.40
C CYS A 67 -0.97 3.48 -0.16
N PHE A 68 -1.37 4.44 0.67
CA PHE A 68 -1.20 5.87 0.40
C PHE A 68 0.02 6.38 1.16
N VAL A 69 1.01 6.90 0.43
CA VAL A 69 2.26 7.42 1.00
C VAL A 69 2.45 8.86 0.56
N ALA A 70 2.70 9.74 1.53
CA ALA A 70 3.07 11.14 1.28
C ALA A 70 4.47 11.40 1.85
N CYS A 71 5.35 11.95 1.01
CA CYS A 71 6.71 12.35 1.39
C CYS A 71 6.90 13.85 1.12
N SER A 72 7.79 14.49 1.87
CA SER A 72 8.15 15.90 1.71
C SER A 72 8.86 16.18 0.39
N THR A 73 9.69 15.24 -0.07
CA THR A 73 10.50 15.40 -1.28
C THR A 73 10.42 14.19 -2.20
N GLN A 74 10.59 14.43 -3.50
CA GLN A 74 10.61 13.38 -4.52
C GLN A 74 11.74 12.34 -4.30
N PRO A 75 12.98 12.73 -3.93
CA PRO A 75 14.06 11.76 -3.68
C PRO A 75 13.81 10.84 -2.48
N GLU A 76 13.17 11.35 -1.43
CA GLU A 76 12.72 10.52 -0.30
C GLU A 76 11.68 9.50 -0.78
N MET A 77 10.73 9.94 -1.61
CA MET A 77 9.73 9.05 -2.18
C MET A 77 10.36 7.97 -3.07
N ASP A 78 11.31 8.32 -3.93
CA ASP A 78 12.02 7.36 -4.79
C ASP A 78 12.80 6.33 -3.95
N THR A 79 13.42 6.78 -2.85
CA THR A 79 14.14 5.92 -1.92
C THR A 79 13.19 4.94 -1.22
N CYS A 80 12.06 5.42 -0.70
CA CYS A 80 11.02 4.58 -0.10
C CYS A 80 10.48 3.55 -1.10
N PHE A 81 10.20 3.97 -2.34
CA PHE A 81 9.70 3.09 -3.39
C PHE A 81 10.71 2.00 -3.78
N LYS A 82 12.01 2.33 -3.81
CA LYS A 82 13.08 1.37 -4.02
C LYS A 82 13.13 0.33 -2.90
N ILE A 83 13.11 0.78 -1.64
CA ILE A 83 13.18 -0.11 -0.47
C ILE A 83 12.02 -1.11 -0.46
N LEU A 84 10.79 -0.67 -0.75
CA LEU A 84 9.61 -1.53 -0.82
C LEU A 84 9.77 -2.66 -1.84
N ASN A 85 10.26 -2.32 -3.04
CA ASN A 85 10.49 -3.29 -4.11
C ASN A 85 11.68 -4.21 -3.84
N GLU A 86 12.60 -3.84 -2.94
CA GLU A 86 13.72 -4.70 -2.54
C GLU A 86 13.35 -5.74 -1.48
N GLN A 87 12.21 -5.60 -0.79
CA GLN A 87 11.84 -6.51 0.30
C GLN A 87 11.39 -7.90 -0.14
N SER A 88 10.93 -8.06 -1.38
CA SER A 88 10.37 -9.31 -1.86
C SER A 88 10.64 -9.49 -3.34
N GLN A 89 11.13 -10.67 -3.72
CA GLN A 89 11.29 -11.06 -5.13
C GLN A 89 9.95 -11.38 -5.81
N HIS A 90 8.85 -11.36 -5.05
CA HIS A 90 7.58 -11.93 -5.48
C HIS A 90 6.40 -10.98 -5.33
N ILE A 91 6.63 -9.81 -4.72
CA ILE A 91 5.70 -8.68 -4.72
C ILE A 91 6.46 -7.52 -5.33
N ARG A 92 5.81 -6.84 -6.28
CA ARG A 92 6.36 -5.64 -6.91
C ARG A 92 5.35 -4.52 -6.70
N PHE A 93 5.79 -3.46 -6.05
CA PHE A 93 4.97 -2.28 -5.82
C PHE A 93 4.94 -1.43 -7.09
N THR A 94 3.75 -0.98 -7.46
CA THR A 94 3.53 0.05 -8.46
C THR A 94 3.24 1.37 -7.75
N ARG A 95 3.46 2.49 -8.43
CA ARG A 95 3.11 3.81 -7.91
C ARG A 95 2.30 4.56 -8.94
N GLU A 96 1.27 5.24 -8.47
CA GLU A 96 0.53 6.22 -9.24
C GLU A 96 1.00 7.62 -8.82
N GLN A 97 1.09 8.54 -9.78
CA GLN A 97 1.39 9.94 -9.49
C GLN A 97 0.09 10.76 -9.55
N PRO A 98 -0.03 11.84 -8.76
CA PRO A 98 -1.19 12.71 -8.82
C PRO A 98 -1.36 13.28 -10.23
N THR A 99 -2.57 13.20 -10.78
CA THR A 99 -2.95 13.85 -12.05
C THR A 99 -3.74 15.10 -11.72
N GLU A 100 -3.34 16.26 -12.25
CA GLU A 100 -3.95 17.56 -11.89
C GLU A 100 -3.97 17.84 -10.38
N GLY A 101 -2.98 17.28 -9.66
CA GLY A 101 -2.88 17.39 -8.20
C GLY A 101 -3.84 16.48 -7.42
N TRP A 102 -4.60 15.61 -8.08
CA TRP A 102 -5.46 14.60 -7.44
C TRP A 102 -4.87 13.20 -7.60
N LEU A 103 -4.85 12.43 -6.51
CA LEU A 103 -4.45 11.03 -6.49
C LEU A 103 -5.65 10.18 -6.09
N ALA A 104 -5.97 9.16 -6.89
CA ALA A 104 -7.00 8.21 -6.53
C ALA A 104 -6.52 7.26 -5.44
N PHE A 105 -7.35 7.01 -4.43
CA PHE A 105 -7.13 6.00 -3.42
C PHE A 105 -8.48 5.38 -3.05
N LEU A 106 -8.67 4.10 -3.40
CA LEU A 106 -9.97 3.40 -3.32
C LEU A 106 -11.07 4.20 -4.05
N ASN A 107 -12.16 4.53 -3.35
CA ASN A 107 -13.31 5.26 -3.87
C ASN A 107 -13.20 6.78 -3.69
N VAL A 108 -12.03 7.29 -3.33
CA VAL A 108 -11.79 8.71 -3.03
C VAL A 108 -10.67 9.23 -3.91
N GLN A 109 -10.75 10.50 -4.29
CA GLN A 109 -9.63 11.27 -4.81
C GLN A 109 -9.13 12.20 -3.72
N ALA A 110 -7.83 12.15 -3.45
CA ALA A 110 -7.15 12.98 -2.45
C ALA A 110 -6.22 13.98 -3.14
N GLN A 111 -6.25 15.23 -2.68
CA GLN A 111 -5.33 16.28 -3.07
C GLN A 111 -4.72 16.89 -1.82
N LEU A 112 -3.40 17.05 -1.80
CA LEU A 112 -2.69 17.77 -0.75
C LEU A 112 -2.44 19.21 -1.21
N SER A 113 -3.10 20.18 -0.57
CA SER A 113 -2.92 21.61 -0.84
C SER A 113 -2.79 22.36 0.48
N GLN A 114 -1.78 23.24 0.59
CA GLN A 114 -1.56 24.08 1.78
C GLN A 114 -1.54 23.26 3.10
N MET A 115 -0.89 22.09 3.10
CA MET A 115 -0.85 21.13 4.23
C MET A 115 -2.22 20.58 4.67
N ARG A 116 -3.27 20.75 3.87
CA ARG A 116 -4.61 20.20 4.09
C ARG A 116 -4.93 19.17 3.01
N PHE A 117 -5.61 18.12 3.41
CA PHE A 117 -6.15 17.13 2.49
C PHE A 117 -7.54 17.57 2.03
N HIS A 118 -7.71 17.65 0.72
CA HIS A 118 -9.01 17.77 0.07
C HIS A 118 -9.38 16.40 -0.48
N THR A 119 -10.58 15.94 -0.15
CA THR A 119 -11.09 14.64 -0.60
C THR A 119 -12.39 14.81 -1.36
N ARG A 120 -12.54 14.13 -2.48
CA ARG A 120 -13.81 14.02 -3.21
C ARG A 120 -14.09 12.59 -3.62
N TRP A 121 -15.35 12.24 -3.82
CA TRP A 121 -15.72 10.93 -4.34
C TRP A 121 -15.20 10.76 -5.76
N LYS A 122 -14.69 9.56 -6.07
CA LYS A 122 -14.32 9.18 -7.43
C LYS A 122 -15.61 8.85 -8.19
N THR A 123 -16.08 9.80 -8.99
CA THR A 123 -17.24 9.64 -9.89
C THR A 123 -16.90 8.74 -11.07
#